data_AF-A0A139GWL0-F1
#
_entry.id   AF-A0A139GWL0-F1
#
_cell.length_a   1.000
_cell.length_b   1.000
_cell.length_c   1.000
_cell.angle_alpha   90.00
_cell.angle_beta   90.00
_cell.angle_gamma   90.00
#
_symmetry.space_group_name_H-M   'P 1'
#
loop_
_entity.id
_entity.type
_entity.pdbx_description
1 polymer ?
#
loop_
_entity_poly.entity_id
_entity_poly.type
_entity_poly.pdbx_seq_one_letter_code
_entity_poly.pdbx_strand_id
1 'polypeptide(L)'
;MALVTPYNKGTMIAFAFLEQTCFGWAQYESVAFTQLGVHQHDLGMSGGLAGVARYAGGSLAQAIYTSVLTNTQTSRAATLVPKAAMNAGASESAAAALTHALTAGGNGTNVPGVDAEILGAAREAFQWSYAHGLKITALSSLAFGGLGLVMCLWCESIDEKMNDQTNVFLENDVNAEKNEFH
;
A
#
# COMPACT_ATOMS: atom_id res chain seq x y z
N MET A 1 10.03 -1.96 2.92
CA MET A 1 9.29 -1.47 4.10
C MET A 1 9.53 -2.26 5.41
N ALA A 2 9.85 -3.56 5.39
CA ALA A 2 10.01 -4.38 6.61
C ALA A 2 11.17 -4.00 7.57
N LEU A 3 12.10 -3.15 7.12
CA LEU A 3 13.23 -2.65 7.91
C LEU A 3 12.91 -1.36 8.68
N VAL A 4 11.64 -0.94 8.71
CA VAL A 4 11.23 0.32 9.34
C VAL A 4 11.60 0.34 10.82
N THR A 5 12.14 1.49 11.24
CA THR A 5 12.42 1.85 12.62
C THR A 5 12.02 3.32 12.81
N PRO A 6 11.87 3.80 14.05
CA PRO A 6 11.60 5.22 14.30
C PRO A 6 12.69 6.17 13.77
N TYR A 7 13.90 5.67 13.50
CA TYR A 7 15.08 6.51 13.23
C TYR A 7 15.57 6.48 11.77
N ASN A 8 15.09 5.55 10.93
CA ASN A 8 15.61 5.35 9.57
C ASN A 8 14.72 5.95 8.46
N LYS A 9 14.17 7.14 8.70
CA LYS A 9 13.25 7.83 7.77
C LYS A 9 13.81 7.95 6.34
N GLY A 10 15.09 8.29 6.18
CA GLY A 10 15.71 8.46 4.86
C GLY A 10 15.71 7.18 4.03
N THR A 11 16.09 6.05 4.63
CA THR A 11 16.06 4.73 3.98
C THR A 11 14.63 4.33 3.58
N MET A 12 13.66 4.64 4.44
CA MET A 12 12.25 4.33 4.19
C MET A 12 11.69 5.14 3.01
N ILE A 13 12.05 6.43 2.90
CA ILE A 13 11.67 7.26 1.75
C ILE A 13 12.30 6.72 0.46
N ALA A 14 13.58 6.35 0.49
CA ALA A 14 14.25 5.79 -0.68
C ALA A 14 13.59 4.49 -1.17
N PHE A 15 13.21 3.60 -0.25
CA PHE A 15 12.50 2.38 -0.62
C PHE A 15 11.09 2.62 -1.12
N ALA A 16 10.35 3.57 -0.54
CA ALA A 16 9.02 3.95 -1.04
C ALA A 16 9.11 4.54 -2.46
N PHE A 17 10.13 5.37 -2.73
CA PHE A 17 10.36 5.90 -4.07
C PHE A 17 10.65 4.79 -5.10
N LEU A 18 11.53 3.84 -4.75
CA LEU A 18 11.87 2.73 -5.63
C LEU A 18 10.66 1.84 -5.91
N GLU A 19 9.90 1.49 -4.87
CA GLU A 19 8.68 0.70 -4.98
C GLU A 19 7.63 1.38 -5.87
N GLN A 20 7.38 2.68 -5.65
CA GLN A 20 6.41 3.44 -6.45
C GLN A 20 6.82 3.56 -7.92
N THR A 21 8.12 3.64 -8.19
CA THR A 21 8.68 3.68 -9.55
C THR A 21 8.40 2.37 -10.30
N CYS A 22 8.70 1.22 -9.68
CA CYS A 22 8.41 -0.09 -10.27
C CYS A 22 6.91 -0.33 -10.45
N PHE A 23 6.09 0.10 -9.47
CA PHE A 23 4.63 0.01 -9.56
C PHE A 23 4.08 0.78 -10.76
N GLY A 24 4.60 1.98 -11.03
CA GLY A 24 4.20 2.78 -12.18
C GLY A 24 4.36 2.04 -13.50
N TRP A 25 5.49 1.35 -13.69
CA TRP A 25 5.76 0.58 -14.91
C TRP A 25 4.82 -0.62 -15.07
N ALA A 26 4.71 -1.45 -14.03
CA ALA A 26 3.80 -2.60 -14.02
C ALA A 26 2.34 -2.18 -14.28
N GLN A 27 1.98 -0.97 -13.85
CA GLN A 27 0.65 -0.45 -14.07
C GLN A 27 0.36 -0.12 -15.53
N TYR A 28 1.33 0.42 -16.26
CA TYR A 28 1.19 0.69 -17.70
C TYR A 28 1.16 -0.60 -18.51
N GLU A 29 2.02 -1.56 -18.19
CA GLU A 29 2.07 -2.86 -18.88
C GLU A 29 0.72 -3.60 -18.79
N SER A 30 0.12 -3.65 -17.61
CA SER A 30 -1.20 -4.28 -17.44
C SER A 30 -2.31 -3.61 -18.27
N VAL A 31 -2.26 -2.29 -18.44
CA VAL A 31 -3.22 -1.57 -19.30
C VAL A 31 -3.00 -1.93 -20.76
N ALA A 32 -1.75 -1.87 -21.24
CA ALA A 32 -1.41 -2.25 -22.61
C ALA A 32 -1.85 -3.69 -22.91
N PHE A 33 -1.60 -4.61 -21.99
CA PHE A 33 -1.99 -6.02 -22.10
C PHE A 33 -3.50 -6.19 -22.27
N THR A 34 -4.30 -5.55 -21.42
CA THR A 34 -5.77 -5.65 -21.52
C THR A 34 -6.34 -5.05 -22.80
N GLN A 35 -5.74 -3.95 -23.29
CA GLN A 35 -6.23 -3.27 -24.49
C GLN A 35 -5.85 -4.02 -25.77
N LEU A 36 -4.61 -4.49 -25.89
CA LEU A 36 -4.17 -5.29 -27.04
C LEU A 36 -4.79 -6.71 -27.03
N GLY A 37 -5.31 -7.16 -25.89
CA GLY A 37 -5.97 -8.46 -25.75
C GLY A 37 -7.29 -8.60 -26.50
N VAL A 38 -7.97 -7.50 -26.84
CA VAL A 38 -9.34 -7.50 -27.38
C VAL A 38 -9.44 -6.87 -28.77
N HIS A 39 -10.57 -7.10 -29.45
CA HIS A 39 -10.87 -6.43 -30.70
C HIS A 39 -11.16 -4.94 -30.43
N GLN A 40 -10.91 -4.09 -31.43
CA GLN A 40 -11.07 -2.64 -31.34
C GLN A 40 -12.45 -2.20 -30.78
N HIS A 41 -13.53 -2.88 -31.20
CA HIS A 41 -14.89 -2.56 -30.76
C HIS A 41 -15.14 -2.82 -29.26
N ASP A 42 -14.32 -3.67 -28.63
CA ASP A 42 -14.43 -4.06 -27.22
C ASP A 42 -13.47 -3.29 -26.31
N LEU A 43 -12.67 -2.35 -26.83
CA LEU A 43 -11.68 -1.60 -26.03
C LEU A 43 -12.29 -0.90 -24.83
N GLY A 44 -13.49 -0.33 -24.99
CA GLY A 44 -14.23 0.32 -23.90
C GLY A 44 -14.59 -0.65 -22.77
N MET A 45 -15.07 -1.85 -23.13
CA MET A 45 -15.43 -2.89 -22.16
C MET A 45 -14.20 -3.46 -21.47
N SER A 46 -13.13 -3.73 -22.23
CA SER A 46 -11.85 -4.20 -21.68
C SER A 46 -11.25 -3.20 -20.70
N GLY A 47 -11.16 -1.93 -21.10
CA GLY A 47 -10.67 -0.85 -20.23
C GLY A 47 -11.53 -0.67 -18.97
N GLY A 48 -12.86 -0.77 -19.10
CA GLY A 48 -13.79 -0.74 -17.98
C GLY A 48 -13.57 -1.87 -16.99
N LEU A 49 -13.47 -3.11 -17.47
CA LEU A 49 -13.20 -4.29 -16.63
C LEU A 49 -11.84 -4.23 -15.95
N ALA A 50 -10.80 -3.80 -16.66
CA ALA A 50 -9.47 -3.57 -16.10
C ALA A 50 -9.51 -2.51 -14.99
N GLY A 51 -10.26 -1.42 -15.19
CA GLY A 51 -10.49 -0.39 -14.18
C GLY A 51 -11.20 -0.93 -12.94
N VAL A 52 -12.26 -1.71 -13.11
CA VAL A 52 -13.00 -2.34 -11.99
C VAL A 52 -12.10 -3.28 -11.20
N ALA A 53 -11.33 -4.15 -11.86
CA ALA A 53 -10.36 -5.02 -11.21
C ALA A 53 -9.31 -4.21 -10.43
N ARG A 54 -8.82 -3.12 -11.04
CA ARG A 54 -8.15 -1.94 -10.45
C ARG A 54 -8.63 -1.62 -9.03
N TYR A 55 -9.83 -1.04 -9.01
CA TYR A 55 -10.43 -0.48 -7.80
C TYR A 55 -10.86 -1.55 -6.79
N ALA A 56 -11.37 -2.68 -7.26
CA ALA A 56 -11.74 -3.80 -6.40
C ALA A 56 -10.52 -4.36 -5.66
N GLY A 57 -9.42 -4.62 -6.37
CA GLY A 57 -8.16 -5.07 -5.77
C GLY A 57 -7.60 -4.04 -4.79
N GLY A 58 -7.59 -2.75 -5.17
CA GLY A 58 -7.11 -1.67 -4.30
C GLY A 58 -7.91 -1.53 -3.00
N SER A 59 -9.24 -1.61 -3.07
CA SER A 59 -10.10 -1.54 -1.88
C SER A 59 -9.93 -2.74 -0.95
N LEU A 60 -9.79 -3.96 -1.51
CA LEU A 60 -9.49 -5.16 -0.73
C LEU A 60 -8.13 -5.06 -0.03
N ALA A 61 -7.09 -4.67 -0.77
CA ALA A 61 -5.75 -4.49 -0.22
C ALA A 61 -5.75 -3.45 0.91
N GLN A 62 -6.43 -2.32 0.73
CA GLN A 62 -6.56 -1.30 1.75
C GLN A 62 -7.23 -1.85 3.02
N ALA A 63 -8.34 -2.55 2.90
CA ALA A 63 -9.04 -3.14 4.05
C ALA A 63 -8.17 -4.15 4.80
N ILE A 64 -7.45 -5.01 4.07
CA ILE A 64 -6.55 -6.02 4.66
C ILE A 64 -5.38 -5.35 5.38
N TYR A 65 -4.65 -4.46 4.69
CA TYR A 65 -3.43 -3.86 5.23
C TYR A 65 -3.71 -2.94 6.42
N THR A 66 -4.80 -2.18 6.39
CA THR A 66 -5.23 -1.36 7.53
C THR A 66 -5.66 -2.21 8.73
N SER A 67 -6.36 -3.32 8.50
CA SER A 67 -6.74 -4.26 9.56
C SER A 67 -5.52 -4.91 10.19
N VAL A 68 -4.58 -5.42 9.39
CA VAL A 68 -3.32 -6.02 9.86
C VAL A 68 -2.51 -5.01 10.67
N LEU A 69 -2.35 -3.79 10.15
CA LEU A 69 -1.61 -2.73 10.83
C LEU A 69 -2.23 -2.39 12.17
N THR A 70 -3.54 -2.10 12.19
CA THR A 70 -4.26 -1.68 13.40
C THR A 70 -4.23 -2.77 14.47
N ASN A 71 -4.52 -4.03 14.11
CA ASN A 71 -4.53 -5.13 15.06
C ASN A 71 -3.14 -5.41 15.65
N THR A 72 -2.12 -5.44 14.79
CA THR A 72 -0.75 -5.71 15.20
C THR A 72 -0.20 -4.58 16.06
N GLN A 73 -0.40 -3.33 15.64
CA GLN A 73 0.08 -2.15 16.35
C GLN A 73 -0.63 -2.02 17.70
N THR A 74 -1.95 -2.20 17.77
CA THR A 74 -2.72 -2.10 19.03
C THR A 74 -2.27 -3.15 20.03
N SER A 75 -2.16 -4.42 19.60
CA SER A 75 -1.69 -5.51 20.44
C SER A 75 -0.27 -5.24 20.96
N ARG A 76 0.62 -4.73 20.11
CA ARG A 76 2.00 -4.43 20.50
C ARG A 76 2.08 -3.21 21.43
N ALA A 77 1.32 -2.16 21.15
CA ALA A 77 1.27 -0.95 21.97
C ALA A 77 0.79 -1.23 23.39
N ALA A 78 -0.23 -2.08 23.55
CA ALA A 78 -0.75 -2.51 24.85
C ALA A 78 0.30 -3.19 25.75
N THR A 79 1.39 -3.70 25.17
CA THR A 79 2.48 -4.32 25.92
C THR A 79 3.70 -3.40 26.09
N LEU A 80 4.09 -2.68 25.03
CA LEU A 80 5.32 -1.87 25.04
C LEU A 80 5.15 -0.54 25.78
N VAL A 81 4.04 0.15 25.55
CA VAL A 81 3.81 1.50 26.09
C VAL A 81 3.72 1.51 27.62
N PRO A 82 2.89 0.68 28.27
CA PRO A 82 2.82 0.70 29.73
C PRO A 82 4.13 0.23 30.36
N LYS A 83 4.80 -0.76 29.76
CA LYS A 83 6.11 -1.23 30.22
C LYS A 83 7.17 -0.12 30.18
N ALA A 84 7.23 0.64 29.09
CA ALA A 84 8.18 1.75 28.96
C ALA A 84 7.87 2.89 29.94
N ALA A 85 6.59 3.23 30.12
CA ALA A 85 6.17 4.25 31.08
C ALA A 85 6.51 3.86 32.52
N MET A 86 6.23 2.61 32.93
CA MET A 86 6.56 2.12 34.27
C MET A 86 8.07 2.04 34.51
N ASN A 87 8.85 1.63 33.50
CA ASN A 87 10.31 1.64 33.60
C ASN A 87 10.89 3.05 33.77
N ALA A 88 10.20 4.07 33.26
CA ALA A 88 10.53 5.48 33.44
C ALA A 88 9.99 6.07 34.76
N GLY A 89 9.36 5.25 35.62
CA GLY A 89 8.88 5.67 36.94
C GLY A 89 7.40 6.03 37.03
N ALA A 90 6.61 5.79 35.98
CA ALA A 90 5.16 5.99 36.05
C ALA A 90 4.47 4.96 36.96
N SER A 91 3.42 5.39 37.66
CA SER A 91 2.50 4.46 38.32
C SER A 91 1.72 3.64 37.29
N GLU A 92 1.20 2.48 37.69
CA GLU A 92 0.39 1.63 36.83
C GLU A 92 -0.85 2.35 36.27
N SER A 93 -1.49 3.20 37.09
CA SER A 93 -2.64 4.00 36.66
C SER A 93 -2.26 5.07 35.62
N ALA A 94 -1.12 5.74 35.81
CA ALA A 94 -0.62 6.73 34.86
C ALA A 94 -0.17 6.07 33.55
N ALA A 95 0.48 4.91 33.62
CA ALA A 95 0.89 4.12 32.45
C ALA A 95 -0.31 3.64 31.62
N ALA A 96 -1.38 3.17 32.27
CA ALA A 96 -2.63 2.78 31.60
C ALA A 96 -3.32 3.98 30.94
N ALA A 97 -3.45 5.11 31.66
CA ALA A 97 -4.05 6.33 31.14
C ALA A 97 -3.25 6.91 29.95
N LEU A 98 -1.91 6.84 30.03
CA LEU A 98 -1.01 7.28 28.96
C LEU A 98 -1.10 6.37 27.73
N THR A 99 -1.21 5.07 27.92
CA THR A 99 -1.43 4.11 26.83
C THR A 99 -2.73 4.43 26.10
N HIS A 100 -3.83 4.60 26.84
CA HIS A 100 -5.12 4.96 26.26
C HIS A 100 -5.07 6.29 25.50
N ALA A 101 -4.42 7.32 26.07
CA ALA A 101 -4.29 8.62 25.44
C ALA A 101 -3.53 8.54 24.10
N LEU A 102 -2.45 7.77 24.03
CA LEU A 102 -1.66 7.60 22.81
C LEU A 102 -2.40 6.77 21.76
N THR A 103 -3.09 5.69 22.15
CA THR A 103 -3.88 4.87 21.21
C THR A 103 -5.11 5.60 20.68
N ALA A 104 -5.66 6.55 21.43
CA ALA A 104 -6.77 7.40 20.99
C ALA A 104 -6.34 8.53 20.04
N GLY A 105 -5.06 8.62 19.67
CA GLY A 105 -4.52 9.68 18.82
C GLY A 105 -4.17 10.98 19.56
N GLY A 106 -4.22 10.97 20.90
CA GLY A 106 -3.79 12.08 21.73
C GLY A 106 -2.27 12.15 21.88
N ASN A 107 -1.79 13.27 22.42
CA ASN A 107 -0.37 13.52 22.65
C ASN A 107 0.12 13.04 24.04
N GLY A 108 -0.79 12.62 24.94
CA GLY A 108 -0.46 12.14 26.29
C GLY A 108 -0.04 13.22 27.29
N THR A 109 -0.01 14.52 26.92
CA THR A 109 0.46 15.60 27.81
C THR A 109 -0.49 15.91 28.96
N ASN A 110 -1.75 15.47 28.83
CA ASN A 110 -2.81 15.78 29.79
C ASN A 110 -2.92 14.72 30.90
N VAL A 111 -2.05 13.70 30.91
CA VAL A 111 -2.08 12.63 31.91
C VAL A 111 -1.40 13.12 33.20
N PRO A 112 -2.13 13.20 34.34
CA PRO A 112 -1.54 13.63 35.60
C PRO A 112 -0.43 12.66 36.05
N GLY A 113 0.67 13.22 36.59
CA GLY A 113 1.78 12.42 37.10
C GLY A 113 2.73 11.87 36.01
N VAL A 114 2.60 12.34 34.77
CA VAL A 114 3.52 12.05 33.66
C VAL A 114 4.41 13.25 33.43
N ASP A 115 5.72 13.07 33.58
CA ASP A 115 6.72 14.07 33.22
C ASP A 115 7.16 13.91 31.74
N ALA A 116 8.10 14.76 31.31
CA ALA A 116 8.61 14.73 29.95
C ALA A 116 9.40 13.44 29.63
N GLU A 117 10.02 12.81 30.63
CA GLU A 117 10.83 11.60 30.47
C GLU A 117 9.94 10.38 30.26
N ILE A 118 8.93 10.19 31.12
CA ILE A 118 7.90 9.15 31.01
C ILE A 118 7.17 9.29 29.68
N LEU A 119 6.79 10.51 29.30
CA LEU A 119 6.10 10.77 28.05
C LEU A 119 6.98 10.45 26.84
N GLY A 120 8.27 10.80 26.91
CA GLY A 120 9.26 10.48 25.88
C GLY A 120 9.39 8.96 25.68
N ALA A 121 9.61 8.22 26.76
CA ALA A 121 9.74 6.76 26.74
C ALA A 121 8.48 6.07 26.19
N ALA A 122 7.30 6.51 26.63
CA ALA A 122 6.02 5.97 26.16
C ALA A 122 5.79 6.24 24.67
N ARG A 123 6.12 7.44 24.18
CA ARG A 123 6.00 7.80 22.76
C ARG A 123 6.97 7.03 21.89
N GLU A 124 8.21 6.84 22.33
CA GLU A 124 9.19 6.03 21.62
C GLU A 124 8.71 4.57 21.52
N ALA A 125 8.24 4.00 22.63
CA ALA A 125 7.64 2.66 22.64
C ALA A 125 6.44 2.55 21.71
N PHE A 126 5.61 3.60 21.63
CA PHE A 126 4.50 3.69 20.69
C PHE A 126 4.98 3.73 19.23
N GLN A 127 6.03 4.49 18.91
CA GLN A 127 6.63 4.49 17.57
C GLN A 127 7.18 3.11 17.19
N TRP A 128 7.82 2.40 18.13
CA TRP A 128 8.26 1.02 17.92
C TRP A 128 7.10 0.04 17.70
N SER A 129 5.95 0.24 18.35
CA SER A 129 4.74 -0.54 18.07
C SER A 129 4.26 -0.37 16.63
N TYR A 130 4.31 0.86 16.11
CA TYR A 130 3.98 1.17 14.71
C TYR A 130 4.99 0.59 13.74
N ALA A 131 6.28 0.72 14.02
CA ALA A 131 7.33 0.13 13.20
C ALA A 131 7.14 -1.39 13.08
N HIS A 132 6.77 -2.06 14.17
CA HIS A 132 6.44 -3.49 14.15
C HIS A 132 5.19 -3.78 13.30
N GLY A 133 4.10 -3.03 13.50
CA GLY A 133 2.88 -3.18 12.70
C GLY A 133 3.13 -3.03 11.20
N LEU A 134 3.83 -1.97 10.80
CA LEU A 134 4.23 -1.70 9.42
C LEU A 134 5.12 -2.82 8.84
N LYS A 135 6.00 -3.39 9.65
CA LYS A 135 6.82 -4.55 9.24
C LYS A 135 5.95 -5.75 8.93
N ILE A 136 4.97 -6.08 9.78
CA ILE A 136 4.06 -7.20 9.55
C ILE A 136 3.19 -6.95 8.31
N THR A 137 2.66 -5.73 8.14
CA THR A 137 1.90 -5.36 6.94
C THR A 137 2.75 -5.52 5.67
N ALA A 138 4.01 -5.07 5.69
CA ALA A 138 4.93 -5.23 4.56
C ALA A 138 5.28 -6.69 4.25
N LEU A 139 5.31 -7.57 5.25
CA LEU A 139 5.49 -9.01 5.03
C LEU A 139 4.21 -9.65 4.46
N SER A 140 3.04 -9.19 4.89
CA SER A 140 1.76 -9.67 4.33
C SER A 140 1.59 -9.31 2.86
N SER A 141 2.08 -8.15 2.42
CA SER A 141 1.99 -7.75 1.01
C SER A 141 2.85 -8.60 0.09
N LEU A 142 3.94 -9.20 0.60
CA LEU A 142 4.78 -10.12 -0.19
C LEU A 142 4.02 -11.37 -0.61
N ALA A 143 3.07 -11.86 0.18
CA ALA A 143 2.25 -13.01 -0.19
C ALA A 143 1.36 -12.71 -1.41
N PHE A 144 0.74 -11.53 -1.44
CA PHE A 144 -0.07 -11.07 -2.58
C PHE A 144 0.79 -10.78 -3.81
N GLY A 145 1.95 -10.16 -3.62
CA GLY A 145 2.92 -9.94 -4.71
C GLY A 145 3.41 -11.26 -5.32
N GLY A 146 3.71 -12.26 -4.48
CA GLY A 146 4.10 -13.60 -4.92
C GLY A 146 3.00 -14.30 -5.73
N LEU A 147 1.74 -14.23 -5.26
CA LEU A 147 0.61 -14.75 -6.03
C LEU A 147 0.48 -14.05 -7.39
N GLY A 148 0.64 -12.72 -7.44
CA GLY A 148 0.63 -11.95 -8.68
C GLY A 148 1.72 -12.41 -9.66
N LEU A 149 2.95 -12.60 -9.19
CA LEU A 149 4.06 -13.11 -10.01
C LEU A 149 3.78 -14.52 -10.56
N VAL A 150 3.17 -15.38 -9.76
CA VAL A 150 2.77 -16.73 -10.19
C VAL A 150 1.68 -16.63 -11.27
N MET A 151 0.71 -15.73 -11.11
CA MET A 151 -0.34 -15.50 -12.12
C MET A 151 0.23 -14.98 -13.44
N CYS A 152 1.31 -14.20 -13.42
CA CYS A 152 1.99 -13.74 -14.64
C CYS A 152 2.52 -14.89 -15.52
N LEU A 153 2.77 -16.08 -14.95
CA LEU A 153 3.20 -17.25 -15.74
C LEU A 153 2.10 -17.78 -16.67
N TRP A 154 0.83 -17.44 -16.41
CA TRP A 154 -0.31 -17.77 -17.26
C TRP A 154 -0.71 -16.62 -18.21
N CYS A 155 0.03 -15.51 -18.21
CA CYS A 155 -0.21 -14.45 -19.19
C CYS A 155 0.33 -14.86 -20.56
N GLU A 156 -0.52 -14.80 -21.58
CA GLU A 156 -0.16 -15.09 -22.97
C GLU A 156 0.62 -13.93 -23.60
N SER A 157 1.59 -14.22 -24.46
CA SER A 157 2.37 -13.15 -25.11
C SER A 157 1.48 -12.32 -26.04
N ILE A 158 1.68 -11.00 -25.99
CA ILE A 158 1.01 -10.04 -26.86
C ILE A 158 1.95 -9.46 -27.92
N ASP A 159 3.18 -9.98 -28.04
CA ASP A 159 4.22 -9.42 -28.91
C ASP A 159 3.79 -9.34 -30.37
N GLU A 160 3.09 -10.37 -30.87
CA GLU A 160 2.56 -10.39 -32.25
C GLU A 160 1.49 -9.32 -32.50
N LYS A 161 0.84 -8.84 -31.44
CA LYS A 161 -0.18 -7.78 -31.48
C LYS A 161 0.42 -6.37 -31.37
N MET A 162 1.69 -6.25 -30.97
CA MET A 162 2.42 -4.98 -30.91
C MET A 162 3.06 -4.65 -32.26
N ASN A 163 2.22 -4.54 -33.30
CA ASN A 163 2.64 -4.30 -34.67
C ASN A 163 2.15 -2.94 -35.18
N ASP A 164 2.62 -2.50 -36.35
CA ASP A 164 2.24 -1.21 -36.96
C ASP A 164 0.85 -1.26 -37.65
N GLN A 165 0.00 -2.24 -37.34
CA GLN A 165 -1.33 -2.33 -37.94
C GLN A 165 -2.24 -1.25 -37.38
N THR A 166 -2.83 -0.48 -38.29
CA THR A 166 -3.83 0.54 -37.98
C THR A 166 -5.23 -0.06 -38.15
N ASN A 167 -5.98 -0.19 -37.05
CA ASN A 167 -7.33 -0.77 -37.06
C ASN A 167 -8.43 0.24 -37.44
N VAL A 168 -8.15 1.55 -37.38
CA VAL A 168 -9.14 2.61 -37.66
C VAL A 168 -8.48 3.71 -38.46
N PHE A 169 -9.10 4.08 -39.59
CA PHE A 169 -8.68 5.20 -40.41
C PHE A 169 -9.67 6.35 -40.20
N LEU A 170 -9.17 7.56 -39.99
CA LEU A 170 -10.04 8.72 -39.85
C LEU A 170 -10.67 9.04 -41.21
N GLU A 171 -11.94 9.44 -41.21
CA GLU A 171 -12.68 9.82 -42.42
C GLU A 171 -12.03 10.96 -43.23
N ASN A 172 -11.18 11.76 -42.58
CA ASN A 172 -10.52 12.92 -43.18
C ASN A 172 -8.99 12.76 -43.26
N ASP A 173 -8.48 11.52 -43.25
CA ASP A 173 -7.06 11.20 -43.33
C ASP A 173 -6.68 10.59 -44.69
N VAL A 174 -5.38 10.51 -44.98
CA VAL A 174 -4.81 10.03 -46.26
C VAL A 174 -5.16 8.57 -46.57
N ASN A 175 -5.68 7.83 -45.59
CA ASN A 175 -6.11 6.44 -45.72
C ASN A 175 -7.63 6.27 -45.53
N ALA A 176 -8.43 7.34 -45.69
CA ALA A 176 -9.88 7.31 -45.47
C ALA A 176 -10.58 6.20 -46.27
N GLU A 177 -10.07 5.82 -47.45
CA GLU A 177 -10.63 4.71 -48.24
C GLU A 177 -10.51 3.32 -47.59
N LYS A 178 -9.70 3.18 -46.55
CA LYS A 178 -9.53 1.93 -45.79
C LYS A 178 -10.44 1.85 -44.56
N ASN A 179 -11.25 2.88 -44.30
CA ASN A 179 -12.16 2.90 -43.17
C ASN A 179 -13.37 1.98 -43.44
N GLU A 180 -13.58 0.95 -42.62
CA GLU A 180 -14.75 0.08 -42.72
C GLU A 180 -16.03 0.73 -42.16
N PHE A 181 -15.90 1.76 -41.33
CA PHE A 181 -17.01 2.43 -40.66
C PHE A 181 -17.17 3.85 -41.22
N HIS A 182 -18.09 3.99 -42.18
CA HIS A 182 -18.57 5.27 -42.73
C HIS A 182 -19.91 5.68 -42.11
#